data_AF-A0A1M6TS79-F1
#
_entry.id   AF-A0A1M6TS79-F1
#
_cell.length_a   1.000
_cell.length_b   1.000
_cell.length_c   1.000
_cell.angle_alpha   90.00
_cell.angle_beta   90.00
_cell.angle_gamma   90.00
#
_symmetry.space_group_name_H-M   'P 1'
#
loop_
_entity.id
_entity.type
_entity.pdbx_description
1 polymer ?
#
loop_
_entity_poly.entity_id
_entity_poly.type
_entity_poly.pdbx_seq_one_letter_code
_entity_poly.pdbx_strand_id
1 'polypeptide(L)'
;MVVTQLKNFMSHNNFRTTITPFFIILGILIILLLIFSVYYLFIDNNGGNALDGTIAAFGFIIFLFILGFEQFILMSIRVNKNVIWVVESLILITAVIYICLNGISIG
;
A
#
# COMPACT_ATOMS: atom_id res chain seq x y z
N MET A 1 -22.76 -12.65 24.37
CA MET A 1 -23.43 -12.74 23.04
C MET A 1 -22.61 -12.06 21.95
N VAL A 2 -22.21 -10.79 22.09
CA VAL A 2 -21.35 -10.08 21.11
C VAL A 2 -19.98 -10.73 20.96
N VAL A 3 -19.32 -11.13 22.06
CA VAL A 3 -17.99 -11.78 22.04
C VAL A 3 -18.03 -13.13 21.32
N THR A 4 -19.12 -13.89 21.46
CA THR A 4 -19.31 -15.19 20.81
C THR A 4 -19.55 -15.04 19.30
N GLN A 5 -20.30 -14.00 18.89
CA GLN A 5 -20.48 -13.63 17.48
C GLN A 5 -19.17 -13.18 16.83
N LEU A 6 -18.36 -12.37 17.55
CA LEU A 6 -17.03 -11.94 17.12
C LEU A 6 -16.06 -13.12 16.97
N LYS A 7 -16.09 -14.07 17.91
CA LYS A 7 -15.25 -15.27 17.86
C LYS A 7 -15.64 -16.19 16.70
N ASN A 8 -16.93 -16.32 16.41
CA ASN A 8 -17.42 -17.10 15.27
C ASN A 8 -17.14 -16.40 13.92
N PHE A 9 -17.21 -15.07 13.86
CA PHE A 9 -16.82 -14.30 12.68
C PHE A 9 -15.32 -14.42 12.38
N MET A 10 -14.46 -14.36 13.40
CA MET A 10 -13.01 -14.52 13.23
C MET A 10 -12.60 -15.96 12.91
N SER A 11 -13.29 -16.96 13.47
CA SER A 11 -13.02 -18.39 13.23
C SER A 11 -13.31 -18.85 11.80
N HIS A 12 -14.24 -18.20 11.10
CA HIS A 12 -14.64 -18.58 9.73
C HIS A 12 -13.90 -17.81 8.63
N ASN A 13 -13.19 -16.74 8.98
CA ASN A 13 -12.46 -15.93 8.02
C ASN A 13 -11.00 -16.40 7.95
N ASN A 14 -10.74 -17.35 7.06
CA ASN A 14 -9.39 -17.51 6.52
C ASN A 14 -9.03 -16.20 5.83
N PHE A 15 -8.27 -15.33 6.52
CA PHE A 15 -7.71 -14.10 5.96
C PHE A 15 -6.76 -14.48 4.82
N ARG A 16 -7.32 -14.62 3.62
CA ARG A 16 -6.58 -14.91 2.42
C ARG A 16 -6.34 -13.59 1.71
N THR A 17 -5.10 -13.12 1.76
CA THR A 17 -4.67 -11.95 1.00
C THR A 17 -4.84 -12.22 -0.49
N THR A 18 -5.36 -11.22 -1.21
CA THR A 18 -5.55 -11.31 -2.66
C THR A 18 -4.39 -10.61 -3.34
N ILE A 19 -3.57 -11.38 -4.05
CA ILE A 19 -2.44 -10.84 -4.82
C ILE A 19 -2.99 -10.12 -6.06
N THR A 20 -2.82 -8.81 -6.08
CA THR A 20 -3.20 -7.88 -7.13
C THR A 20 -1.99 -7.06 -7.61
N PRO A 21 -2.03 -6.47 -8.81
CA PRO A 21 -0.95 -5.58 -9.27
C PRO A 21 -0.66 -4.43 -8.30
N PHE A 22 -1.68 -3.79 -7.71
CA PHE A 22 -1.45 -2.75 -6.70
C PHE A 22 -0.79 -3.30 -5.45
N PHE A 23 -1.23 -4.46 -4.94
CA PHE A 23 -0.58 -5.09 -3.79
C PHE A 23 0.92 -5.33 -4.01
N ILE A 24 1.31 -5.77 -5.22
CA ILE A 24 2.72 -6.03 -5.55
C ILE A 24 3.51 -4.72 -5.55
N ILE A 25 3.04 -3.70 -6.27
CA ILE A 25 3.78 -2.43 -6.43
C ILE A 25 3.83 -1.65 -5.13
N LEU A 26 2.69 -1.50 -4.46
CA LEU A 26 2.61 -0.81 -3.17
C LEU A 26 3.39 -1.58 -2.09
N GLY A 27 3.38 -2.92 -2.12
CA GLY A 27 4.16 -3.74 -1.21
C GLY A 27 5.67 -3.47 -1.33
N ILE A 28 6.20 -3.41 -2.55
CA ILE A 28 7.61 -3.06 -2.80
C ILE A 28 7.91 -1.63 -2.33
N LEU A 29 7.01 -0.68 -2.62
CA LEU A 29 7.17 0.72 -2.23
C LEU A 29 7.18 0.89 -0.70
N ILE A 30 6.32 0.15 0.02
CA ILE A 30 6.27 0.14 1.49
C ILE A 30 7.59 -0.35 2.07
N ILE A 31 8.17 -1.42 1.53
CA ILE A 31 9.49 -1.92 1.98
C ILE A 31 10.57 -0.87 1.76
N LEU A 32 10.59 -0.23 0.60
CA LEU A 32 11.55 0.82 0.27
C LEU A 32 11.43 2.03 1.22
N LEU A 33 10.20 2.47 1.50
CA LEU A 33 9.92 3.56 2.44
C LEU A 33 10.32 3.22 3.87
N LEU A 34 10.12 1.97 4.30
CA LEU A 34 10.58 1.51 5.61
C LEU A 34 12.10 1.57 5.71
N ILE A 35 12.81 1.10 4.68
CA ILE A 35 14.28 1.15 4.63
C ILE A 35 14.76 2.61 4.71
N PHE A 36 14.20 3.51 3.88
CA PHE A 36 14.59 4.92 3.91
C PHE A 36 14.23 5.62 5.21
N SER A 37 13.05 5.35 5.76
CA SER A 37 12.65 5.89 7.06
C SER A 37 13.65 5.49 8.14
N VAL A 38 13.99 4.20 8.22
CA VAL A 38 14.95 3.72 9.23
C VAL A 38 16.34 4.29 9.00
N TYR A 39 16.80 4.27 7.75
CA TYR A 39 18.14 4.74 7.41
C TYR A 39 18.34 6.23 7.73
N TYR A 40 17.43 7.10 7.28
CA TYR A 40 17.58 8.55 7.46
C TYR A 40 17.20 9.05 8.85
N LEU A 41 16.36 8.34 9.61
CA LEU A 41 16.04 8.73 11.00
C LEU A 41 17.09 8.26 12.01
N PHE A 42 17.73 7.11 11.78
CA PHE A 42 18.58 6.48 12.79
C PHE A 42 20.06 6.34 12.40
N ILE A 43 20.40 6.36 11.11
CA ILE A 43 21.78 6.16 10.64
C ILE A 43 22.36 7.45 10.10
N ASP A 44 21.76 8.02 9.05
CA ASP A 44 22.22 9.25 8.40
C ASP A 44 21.32 10.44 8.76
N ASN A 45 21.19 10.68 10.07
CA ASN A 45 20.33 11.70 10.66
C ASN A 45 21.03 13.07 10.68
N ASN A 46 21.31 13.59 9.48
CA ASN A 46 21.68 14.98 9.27
C ASN A 46 20.40 15.79 9.03
N GLY A 47 20.34 17.06 9.45
CA GLY A 47 19.08 17.84 9.53
C GLY A 47 18.13 17.71 8.33
N GLY A 48 18.63 17.84 7.09
CA GLY A 48 17.83 17.65 5.87
C GLY A 48 17.38 16.19 5.67
N ASN A 49 18.30 15.24 5.83
CA ASN A 49 18.01 13.81 5.72
C ASN A 49 17.00 13.34 6.78
N ALA A 50 17.04 13.91 7.99
CA ALA A 50 16.06 13.63 9.04
C ALA A 50 14.62 13.97 8.62
N LEU A 51 14.46 15.06 7.87
CA LEU A 51 13.18 15.47 7.31
C LEU A 51 12.72 14.46 6.25
N ASP A 52 13.61 14.05 5.34
CA ASP A 52 13.31 13.03 4.32
C ASP A 52 12.91 11.69 4.95
N GLY A 53 13.62 11.28 6.01
CA GLY A 53 13.28 10.09 6.81
C GLY A 53 11.92 10.20 7.48
N THR A 54 11.55 11.39 7.95
CA THR A 54 10.22 11.66 8.53
C THR A 54 9.13 11.60 7.47
N ILE A 55 9.36 12.19 6.30
CA ILE A 55 8.42 12.13 5.16
C ILE A 55 8.24 10.68 4.70
N ALA A 56 9.33 9.91 4.60
CA ALA A 56 9.28 8.49 4.28
C ALA A 56 8.49 7.68 5.31
N ALA A 57 8.62 8.01 6.60
CA ALA A 57 7.85 7.38 7.68
C ALA A 57 6.34 7.66 7.54
N PHE A 58 5.96 8.91 7.27
CA PHE A 58 4.56 9.26 7.03
C PHE A 58 4.02 8.59 5.77
N GLY A 59 4.79 8.58 4.68
CA GLY A 59 4.46 7.86 3.46
C GLY A 59 4.24 6.38 3.70
N PHE A 60 5.13 5.74 4.47
CA PHE A 60 5.00 4.33 4.88
C PHE A 60 3.67 4.05 5.59
N ILE A 61 3.30 4.87 6.58
CA ILE A 61 2.05 4.72 7.32
C ILE A 61 0.85 4.88 6.38
N ILE A 62 0.85 5.91 5.53
CA ILE A 62 -0.23 6.16 4.57
C ILE A 62 -0.40 4.99 3.61
N PHE A 63 0.70 4.48 3.03
CA PHE A 63 0.63 3.35 2.10
C PHE A 63 0.20 2.05 2.79
N LEU A 64 0.56 1.81 4.05
CA LEU A 64 0.03 0.70 4.83
C LEU A 64 -1.49 0.78 4.97
N PHE A 65 -2.03 1.97 5.25
CA PHE A 65 -3.48 2.17 5.31
C PHE A 65 -4.15 1.94 3.95
N ILE A 66 -3.57 2.46 2.87
CA ILE A 66 -4.10 2.26 1.50
C ILE A 66 -4.16 0.78 1.16
N LEU A 67 -3.06 0.04 1.36
CA LEU A 67 -2.99 -1.39 1.05
C LEU A 67 -3.92 -2.21 1.95
N GLY A 68 -4.03 -1.87 3.24
CA GLY A 68 -5.00 -2.49 4.14
C GLY A 68 -6.44 -2.27 3.70
N PHE A 69 -6.77 -1.06 3.26
CA PHE A 69 -8.10 -0.70 2.77
C PHE A 69 -8.43 -1.39 1.44
N GLU A 70 -7.47 -1.47 0.52
CA GLU A 70 -7.60 -2.24 -0.73
C GLU A 70 -7.94 -3.70 -0.44
N GLN A 71 -7.15 -4.37 0.42
CA GLN A 71 -7.37 -5.78 0.76
C GLN A 71 -8.71 -5.99 1.46
N PHE A 72 -9.15 -5.04 2.27
CA PHE A 72 -10.48 -5.06 2.90
C PHE A 72 -11.61 -4.98 1.86
N ILE A 73 -11.49 -4.09 0.87
CA ILE A 73 -12.45 -3.98 -0.24
C ILE A 73 -12.47 -5.28 -1.05
N LEU A 74 -11.31 -5.81 -1.42
CA LEU A 74 -11.20 -7.03 -2.22
C LEU A 74 -11.75 -8.26 -1.51
N MET A 75 -11.65 -8.31 -0.18
CA MET A 75 -12.28 -9.37 0.62
C MET A 75 -13.81 -9.20 0.70
N SER A 76 -14.31 -7.97 0.65
CA SER A 76 -15.73 -7.67 0.73
C SER A 76 -16.48 -7.88 -0.59
N ILE A 77 -15.78 -7.72 -1.73
CA ILE A 77 -16.39 -7.81 -3.05
C ILE A 77 -16.07 -9.16 -3.71
N ARG A 78 -17.11 -9.86 -4.21
CA ARG A 78 -16.94 -11.07 -5.03
C ARG A 78 -16.73 -10.73 -6.52
N VAL A 79 -15.67 -10.00 -6.83
CA VAL A 79 -15.28 -9.73 -8.23
C VAL A 79 -14.31 -10.80 -8.74
N ASN A 80 -14.38 -11.10 -10.04
CA ASN A 80 -13.45 -12.00 -10.68
C ASN A 80 -12.02 -11.42 -10.62
N LYS A 81 -11.09 -12.20 -10.05
CA LYS A 81 -9.67 -11.83 -9.91
C LYS A 81 -9.04 -11.34 -11.22
N ASN A 82 -9.41 -11.95 -12.35
CA ASN A 82 -8.85 -11.57 -13.66
C ASN A 82 -9.25 -10.15 -14.06
N VAL A 83 -10.46 -9.72 -13.70
CA VAL A 83 -10.94 -8.36 -14.01
C VAL A 83 -10.17 -7.34 -13.18
N ILE A 84 -9.99 -7.60 -11.87
CA ILE A 84 -9.19 -6.76 -10.97
C ILE A 84 -7.77 -6.60 -11.52
N TRP A 85 -7.14 -7.70 -11.92
CA TRP A 85 -5.81 -7.69 -12.49
C TRP A 85 -5.68 -6.80 -13.72
N VAL A 86 -6.64 -6.88 -14.66
CA VAL A 86 -6.63 -6.06 -15.87
C VAL A 86 -6.86 -4.59 -15.54
N VAL A 87 -7.85 -4.28 -14.71
CA VAL A 87 -8.21 -2.91 -14.35
C VAL A 87 -7.06 -2.20 -13.64
N GLU A 88 -6.47 -2.83 -12.62
CA GLU A 88 -5.36 -2.23 -11.89
C GLU A 88 -4.11 -2.05 -12.75
N SER A 89 -3.79 -3.04 -13.59
CA SER A 89 -2.67 -2.93 -14.53
C SER A 89 -2.86 -1.74 -15.48
N LEU A 90 -4.08 -1.52 -15.97
CA LEU A 90 -4.40 -0.42 -16.87
C LEU A 90 -4.29 0.93 -16.16
N ILE A 91 -4.75 1.03 -14.91
CA ILE A 91 -4.58 2.25 -14.09
C ILE A 91 -3.09 2.54 -13.87
N LEU A 92 -2.28 1.53 -13.54
CA LEU A 92 -0.84 1.67 -13.34
C LEU A 92 -0.12 2.14 -14.59
N ILE A 93 -0.40 1.52 -15.74
CA ILE A 93 0.20 1.91 -17.02
C ILE A 93 -0.17 3.36 -17.34
N THR A 94 -1.44 3.74 -17.15
CA THR A 94 -1.91 5.10 -17.42
C THR A 94 -1.24 6.12 -16.48
N ALA A 95 -1.08 5.78 -15.20
CA ALA A 95 -0.40 6.63 -14.24
C ALA A 95 1.08 6.84 -14.61
N VAL A 96 1.78 5.78 -15.03
CA VAL A 96 3.17 5.87 -15.50
C VAL A 96 3.26 6.74 -16.76
N ILE A 97 2.40 6.52 -17.75
CA ILE A 97 2.37 7.35 -18.97
C ILE A 97 2.14 8.82 -18.63
N TYR A 98 1.18 9.11 -17.75
CA TYR A 98 0.88 10.48 -17.33
C TYR A 98 2.10 11.16 -16.69
N ILE A 99 2.80 10.46 -15.78
CA ILE A 99 4.02 10.96 -15.14
C ILE A 99 5.14 11.16 -16.16
N CYS A 100 5.31 10.23 -17.11
CA CYS A 100 6.34 10.36 -18.14
C CYS A 100 6.10 11.57 -19.07
N LEU A 101 4.84 11.90 -19.37
CA LEU A 101 4.50 13.00 -20.27
C LEU A 101 4.51 14.37 -19.58
N ASN A 102 4.08 14.44 -18.31
CA ASN A 102 3.90 15.71 -17.60
C ASN A 102 5.00 15.96 -16.54
N GLY A 103 5.86 14.98 -16.30
CA GLY A 103 6.76 14.98 -15.15
C GLY A 103 6.01 14.85 -13.83
N ILE A 104 6.75 14.94 -12.73
CA ILE A 104 6.18 15.11 -11.39
C ILE A 104 6.34 16.58 -11.04
N SER A 105 5.27 17.36 -11.14
CA SER A 105 5.25 18.74 -10.63
C SER A 105 5.13 18.68 -9.11
N ILE A 106 6.27 18.60 -8.43
CA ILE A 106 6.35 18.84 -6.99
C ILE A 106 6.52 20.35 -6.85
N GLY A 107 5.45 21.03 -6.42
CA GLY A 107 5.40 22.49 -6.30
C GLY A 107 6.44 23.07 -5.36
#